data_AF-A0A4Y8C986-F1
#
_entry.id   AF-A0A4Y8C986-F1
#
_cell.length_a   1.000
_cell.length_b   1.000
_cell.length_c   1.000
_cell.angle_alpha   90.00
_cell.angle_beta   90.00
_cell.angle_gamma   90.00
#
_symmetry.space_group_name_H-M   'P 1'
#
loop_
_entity.id
_entity.type
_entity.pdbx_description
1 polymer ?
#
loop_
_entity_poly.entity_id
_entity_poly.type
_entity_poly.pdbx_seq_one_letter_code
_entity_poly.pdbx_strand_id
1 'polypeptide(L)'
;PIGKEASFDFKTSKNIVLEAFQAFSPQFYDIAKNAFNQGWIDVYPQENKQGGAFSHSATSDAHPFVLLNYTDKRRDLFTLAHELGHTIHQKLSYNVSYLNQNTPLTTAETASVFAEMLVFDFIKDKLKKEELLSLYANKIEDI
;
A
#
# COMPACT_ATOMS: atom_id res chain seq x y z
N PRO A 1 -7.14 -21.89 -10.62
CA PRO A 1 -6.01 -20.95 -10.66
C PRO A 1 -4.70 -21.67 -11.03
N ILE A 2 -3.91 -21.10 -11.94
CA ILE A 2 -2.57 -21.60 -12.29
C ILE A 2 -1.62 -21.23 -11.15
N GLY A 3 -1.05 -22.23 -10.48
CA GLY A 3 -0.12 -22.06 -9.35
C GLY A 3 -0.77 -22.03 -7.97
N LYS A 4 -0.01 -22.42 -6.94
CA LYS A 4 -0.42 -22.25 -5.53
C LYS A 4 -0.44 -20.75 -5.21
N GLU A 5 -1.47 -20.29 -4.52
CA GLU A 5 -1.54 -18.92 -4.02
C GLU A 5 -0.42 -18.73 -2.99
N ALA A 6 0.58 -17.90 -3.31
CA ALA A 6 1.67 -17.60 -2.39
C ALA A 6 1.10 -16.80 -1.20
N SER A 7 1.36 -17.28 0.01
CA SER A 7 1.01 -16.56 1.23
C SER A 7 2.06 -15.48 1.52
N PHE A 8 1.58 -14.29 1.84
CA PHE A 8 2.40 -13.15 2.19
C PHE A 8 2.01 -12.70 3.59
N ASP A 9 2.69 -13.21 4.61
CA ASP A 9 2.43 -12.73 5.97
C ASP A 9 2.71 -11.22 6.08
N PHE A 10 2.04 -10.56 7.02
CA PHE A 10 2.15 -9.11 7.17
C PHE A 10 3.59 -8.62 7.35
N LYS A 11 4.44 -9.39 8.02
CA LYS A 11 5.86 -9.05 8.24
C LYS A 11 6.63 -9.05 6.92
N THR A 12 6.41 -10.06 6.10
CA THR A 12 6.99 -10.19 4.76
C THR A 12 6.53 -9.06 3.87
N SER A 13 5.24 -8.75 3.88
CA SER A 13 4.69 -7.63 3.11
C SER A 13 5.22 -6.27 3.56
N LYS A 14 5.32 -6.02 4.87
CA LYS A 14 5.98 -4.83 5.41
C LYS A 14 7.39 -4.66 4.84
N ASN A 15 8.20 -5.72 4.84
CA ASN A 15 9.57 -5.65 4.32
C ASN A 15 9.59 -5.39 2.81
N ILE A 16 8.76 -6.10 2.04
CA ILE A 16 8.65 -5.91 0.59
C ILE A 16 8.28 -4.46 0.25
N VAL A 17 7.24 -3.91 0.90
CA VAL A 17 6.80 -2.53 0.66
C VAL A 17 7.90 -1.53 1.02
N LEU A 18 8.54 -1.69 2.17
CA LEU A 18 9.62 -0.80 2.59
C LEU A 18 10.81 -0.84 1.63
N GLU A 19 11.24 -2.02 1.18
CA GLU A 19 12.34 -2.14 0.23
C GLU A 19 11.98 -1.55 -1.15
N ALA A 20 10.76 -1.79 -1.64
CA ALA A 20 10.27 -1.22 -2.90
C ALA A 20 10.25 0.31 -2.84
N PHE A 21 9.72 0.88 -1.76
CA PHE A 21 9.68 2.33 -1.57
C PHE A 21 11.07 2.92 -1.38
N GLN A 22 11.98 2.24 -0.67
CA GLN A 22 13.37 2.66 -0.50
C GLN A 22 14.13 2.68 -1.82
N ALA A 23 13.89 1.71 -2.69
CA ALA A 23 14.49 1.65 -4.02
C ALA A 23 14.04 2.82 -4.92
N PHE A 24 12.81 3.30 -4.72
CA PHE A 24 12.27 4.45 -5.45
C PHE A 24 12.68 5.81 -4.85
N SER A 25 12.43 6.03 -3.55
CA SER A 25 12.66 7.30 -2.88
C SER A 25 12.85 7.14 -1.36
N PRO A 26 13.92 7.69 -0.77
CA PRO A 26 14.09 7.72 0.69
C PRO A 26 12.90 8.35 1.43
N GLN A 27 12.26 9.37 0.84
CA GLN A 27 11.10 10.03 1.45
C GLN A 27 9.87 9.11 1.53
N PHE A 28 9.66 8.26 0.51
CA PHE A 28 8.58 7.27 0.53
C PHE A 28 8.83 6.23 1.62
N TYR A 29 10.07 5.74 1.70
CA TYR A 29 10.48 4.80 2.75
C TYR A 29 10.26 5.39 4.15
N ASP A 30 10.70 6.62 4.41
CA ASP A 30 10.61 7.22 5.74
C ASP A 30 9.15 7.42 6.19
N ILE A 31 8.27 7.86 5.28
CA ILE A 31 6.84 8.01 5.58
C ILE A 31 6.20 6.65 5.88
N ALA A 32 6.42 5.64 5.03
CA ALA A 32 5.86 4.30 5.23
C ALA A 32 6.42 3.64 6.50
N LYS A 33 7.72 3.81 6.77
CA LYS A 33 8.37 3.33 8.00
C LYS A 33 7.74 3.93 9.24
N ASN A 34 7.45 5.24 9.23
CA ASN A 34 6.73 5.89 10.32
C ASN A 34 5.33 5.30 10.49
N ALA A 35 4.59 5.07 9.40
CA ALA A 35 3.28 4.43 9.45
C ALA A 35 3.30 3.07 10.17
N PHE A 36 4.29 2.23 9.85
CA PHE A 36 4.45 0.93 10.52
C PHE A 36 4.92 1.01 11.97
N ASN A 37 5.72 2.01 12.33
CA ASN A 37 6.38 2.07 13.64
C ASN A 37 5.59 2.87 14.68
N GLN A 38 4.73 3.79 14.23
CA GLN A 38 3.99 4.72 15.10
C GLN A 38 2.51 4.36 15.24
N GLY A 39 2.10 3.17 14.80
CA GLY A 39 0.73 2.67 15.00
C GLY A 39 -0.32 3.36 14.11
N TRP A 40 0.05 3.80 12.91
CA TRP A 40 -0.89 4.43 11.98
C TRP A 40 -1.80 3.40 11.29
N ILE A 41 -1.44 2.11 11.35
CA ILE A 41 -2.06 1.04 10.59
C ILE A 41 -2.77 0.06 11.52
N ASP A 42 -4.07 -0.09 11.35
CA ASP A 42 -4.88 -1.14 11.99
C ASP A 42 -5.02 -2.35 11.05
N VAL A 43 -4.23 -3.39 11.30
CA VAL A 43 -3.87 -4.42 10.32
C VAL A 43 -4.89 -5.55 10.15
N TYR A 44 -5.26 -6.21 11.25
CA TYR A 44 -5.94 -7.51 11.19
C TYR A 44 -7.46 -7.38 11.27
N PRO A 45 -8.22 -8.30 10.64
CA PRO A 45 -9.66 -8.38 10.82
C PRO A 45 -10.02 -8.61 12.29
N GLN A 46 -11.10 -7.99 12.75
CA GLN A 46 -11.67 -8.19 14.08
C GLN A 46 -13.19 -8.25 13.99
N GLU A 47 -13.82 -8.84 15.00
CA GLU A 47 -15.28 -8.85 15.12
C GLU A 47 -15.81 -7.41 15.11
N ASN A 48 -16.82 -7.14 14.28
CA ASN A 48 -17.42 -5.81 14.08
C ASN A 48 -16.49 -4.72 13.49
N LYS A 49 -15.27 -5.08 13.05
CA LYS A 49 -14.40 -4.15 12.31
C LYS A 49 -14.99 -3.86 10.94
N GLN A 50 -14.91 -2.61 10.50
CA GLN A 50 -15.33 -2.22 9.16
C GLN A 50 -14.56 -3.02 8.10
N GLY A 51 -15.28 -3.53 7.10
CA GLY A 51 -14.68 -4.26 5.97
C GLY A 51 -13.92 -3.34 5.01
N GLY A 52 -13.11 -3.96 4.13
CA GLY A 52 -12.32 -3.25 3.13
C GLY A 52 -10.98 -2.73 3.67
N ALA A 53 -10.45 -1.71 3.02
CA ALA A 53 -9.24 -0.99 3.41
C ALA A 53 -9.40 0.49 3.03
N PHE A 54 -8.71 1.38 3.75
CA PHE A 54 -8.65 2.80 3.40
C PHE A 54 -7.48 3.52 4.11
N SER A 55 -7.07 4.67 3.56
CA SER A 55 -6.21 5.68 4.19
C SER A 55 -6.97 7.00 4.36
N HIS A 56 -7.16 7.43 5.60
CA HIS A 56 -7.94 8.62 5.92
C HIS A 56 -7.11 9.69 6.63
N SER A 57 -7.21 10.91 6.10
CA SER A 57 -6.60 12.11 6.67
C SER A 57 -7.65 12.89 7.45
N ALA A 58 -7.39 13.22 8.72
CA ALA A 58 -8.27 14.07 9.52
C ALA A 58 -7.88 15.55 9.45
N THR A 59 -6.63 15.87 9.81
CA THR A 59 -6.05 17.22 9.75
C THR A 59 -4.57 17.14 9.34
N SER A 60 -3.96 18.25 8.93
CA SER A 60 -2.53 18.33 8.62
C SER A 60 -1.62 18.15 9.85
N ASP A 61 -2.16 18.41 11.05
CA ASP A 61 -1.46 18.26 12.32
C ASP A 61 -1.41 16.79 12.79
N ALA A 62 -2.31 15.96 12.27
CA ALA A 62 -2.34 14.52 12.51
C ALA A 62 -1.67 13.77 11.36
N HIS A 63 -1.24 12.54 11.61
CA HIS A 63 -0.88 11.62 10.54
C HIS A 63 -2.15 11.00 9.92
N PRO A 64 -2.09 10.50 8.67
CA PRO A 64 -3.14 9.65 8.13
C PRO A 64 -3.27 8.36 8.93
N PHE A 65 -4.47 7.80 8.92
CA PHE A 65 -4.79 6.51 9.53
C PHE A 65 -5.11 5.51 8.43
N VAL A 66 -4.53 4.33 8.52
CA VAL A 66 -4.74 3.23 7.58
C VAL A 66 -5.52 2.12 8.27
N LEU A 67 -6.63 1.72 7.67
CA LEU A 67 -7.38 0.54 8.06
C LEU A 67 -7.16 -0.55 7.02
N LEU A 68 -6.83 -1.76 7.49
CA LEU A 68 -6.71 -2.97 6.67
C LEU A 68 -7.53 -4.10 7.28
N ASN A 69 -7.81 -5.10 6.45
CA ASN A 69 -8.30 -6.41 6.86
C ASN A 69 -7.38 -7.48 6.26
N TYR A 70 -6.15 -7.55 6.77
CA TYR A 70 -5.07 -8.35 6.21
C TYR A 70 -5.24 -9.85 6.50
N THR A 71 -5.22 -10.69 5.46
CA THR A 71 -5.50 -12.15 5.52
C THR A 71 -4.38 -13.01 4.94
N ASP A 72 -3.17 -12.47 4.87
CA ASP A 72 -1.95 -13.13 4.38
C ASP A 72 -2.01 -13.60 2.91
N LYS A 73 -2.84 -12.95 2.10
CA LYS A 73 -2.93 -13.19 0.66
C LYS A 73 -2.07 -12.21 -0.13
N ARG A 74 -1.69 -12.60 -1.34
CA ARG A 74 -0.98 -11.72 -2.29
C ARG A 74 -1.74 -10.41 -2.54
N ARG A 75 -3.08 -10.48 -2.64
CA ARG A 75 -3.90 -9.28 -2.80
C ARG A 75 -3.70 -8.29 -1.65
N ASP A 76 -3.53 -8.78 -0.43
CA ASP A 76 -3.37 -7.94 0.75
C ASP A 76 -2.05 -7.15 0.72
N LEU A 77 -0.99 -7.70 0.11
CA LEU A 77 0.26 -6.96 -0.16
C LEU A 77 0.00 -5.74 -1.04
N PHE A 78 -0.76 -5.90 -2.13
CA PHE A 78 -1.09 -4.79 -3.03
C PHE A 78 -2.04 -3.79 -2.38
N THR A 79 -3.05 -4.25 -1.63
CA THR A 79 -3.91 -3.37 -0.83
C THR A 79 -3.10 -2.55 0.18
N LEU A 80 -2.14 -3.16 0.88
CA LEU A 80 -1.24 -2.44 1.79
C LEU A 80 -0.45 -1.35 1.05
N ALA A 81 0.11 -1.67 -0.12
CA ALA A 81 0.83 -0.70 -0.94
C ALA A 81 -0.08 0.45 -1.42
N HIS A 82 -1.30 0.13 -1.84
CA HIS A 82 -2.33 1.06 -2.28
C HIS A 82 -2.63 2.10 -1.20
N GLU A 83 -2.98 1.65 0.01
CA GLU A 83 -3.32 2.55 1.11
C GLU A 83 -2.12 3.37 1.58
N LEU A 84 -0.91 2.80 1.56
CA LEU A 84 0.30 3.55 1.86
C LEU A 84 0.62 4.60 0.79
N GLY A 85 0.24 4.36 -0.48
CA GLY A 85 0.31 5.37 -1.53
C GLY A 85 -0.57 6.59 -1.22
N HIS A 86 -1.80 6.36 -0.74
CA HIS A 86 -2.65 7.44 -0.23
C HIS A 86 -2.03 8.14 0.98
N THR A 87 -1.53 7.39 1.97
CA THR A 87 -0.86 7.94 3.17
C THR A 87 0.32 8.84 2.79
N ILE A 88 1.15 8.40 1.85
CA ILE A 88 2.31 9.17 1.37
C ILE A 88 1.82 10.45 0.68
N HIS A 89 0.85 10.34 -0.23
CA HIS A 89 0.30 11.51 -0.93
C HIS A 89 -0.27 12.55 0.06
N GLN A 90 -1.05 12.09 1.05
CA GLN A 90 -1.61 12.92 2.11
C GLN A 90 -0.52 13.58 2.95
N LYS A 91 0.48 12.81 3.42
CA LYS A 91 1.59 13.37 4.22
C LYS A 91 2.39 14.43 3.46
N LEU A 92 2.58 14.27 2.15
CA LEU A 92 3.28 15.24 1.33
C LEU A 92 2.43 16.48 1.06
N SER A 93 1.11 16.34 0.94
CA SER A 93 0.21 17.48 0.70
C SER A 93 0.03 18.39 1.92
N TYR A 94 0.28 17.91 3.14
CA TYR A 94 0.17 18.74 4.35
C TYR A 94 1.13 19.94 4.40
N ASN A 95 2.16 19.97 3.55
CA ASN A 95 3.07 21.12 3.44
C ASN A 95 2.49 22.28 2.61
N VAL A 96 1.36 22.08 1.91
CA VAL A 96 0.64 23.15 1.23
C VAL A 96 -0.47 23.72 2.13
N SER A 97 -1.07 24.85 1.73
CA SER A 97 -2.13 25.47 2.54
C SER A 97 -3.31 24.51 2.74
N TYR A 98 -4.00 24.65 3.87
CA TYR A 98 -5.16 23.82 4.21
C TYR A 98 -6.23 23.75 3.10
N LEU A 99 -6.44 24.85 2.37
CA LEU A 99 -7.40 24.89 1.27
C LEU A 99 -6.92 24.15 0.01
N ASN A 100 -5.62 23.92 -0.11
CA ASN A 100 -4.98 23.31 -1.28
C ASN A 100 -4.49 21.88 -1.05
N GLN A 101 -4.49 21.38 0.19
CA GLN A 101 -3.96 20.03 0.50
C GLN A 101 -4.88 18.89 0.08
N ASN A 102 -6.16 19.20 -0.20
CA ASN A 102 -7.15 18.21 -0.63
C ASN A 102 -6.90 17.81 -2.09
N THR A 103 -6.85 16.51 -2.33
CA THR A 103 -6.57 15.93 -3.65
C THR A 103 -7.87 15.37 -4.25
N PRO A 104 -8.23 15.73 -5.49
CA PRO A 104 -9.29 15.05 -6.21
C PRO A 104 -9.07 13.55 -6.31
N LEU A 105 -10.15 12.75 -6.34
CA LEU A 105 -10.09 11.28 -6.33
C LEU A 105 -9.15 10.72 -7.41
N THR A 106 -9.21 11.24 -8.64
CA THR A 106 -8.36 10.77 -9.74
C THR A 106 -6.86 10.91 -9.44
N THR A 107 -6.45 12.02 -8.82
CA THR A 107 -5.05 12.22 -8.40
C THR A 107 -4.68 11.41 -7.17
N ALA A 108 -5.63 11.16 -6.27
CA ALA A 108 -5.44 10.28 -5.12
C ALA A 108 -5.18 8.84 -5.58
N GLU A 109 -5.99 8.33 -6.52
CA GLU A 109 -5.85 7.00 -7.11
C GLU A 109 -4.58 6.85 -7.95
N THR A 110 -4.15 7.92 -8.61
CA THR A 110 -2.85 7.90 -9.31
C THR A 110 -1.72 7.58 -8.35
N ALA A 111 -1.74 8.11 -7.12
CA ALA A 111 -0.71 7.85 -6.13
C ALA A 111 -0.80 6.43 -5.53
N SER A 112 -1.99 5.92 -5.25
CA SER A 112 -2.18 4.57 -4.70
C SER A 112 -1.79 3.49 -5.72
N VAL A 113 -2.26 3.62 -6.96
CA VAL A 113 -1.89 2.69 -8.05
C VAL A 113 -0.40 2.80 -8.38
N PHE A 114 0.20 3.99 -8.32
CA PHE A 114 1.64 4.14 -8.48
C PHE A 114 2.42 3.35 -7.41
N ALA A 115 1.99 3.43 -6.15
CA ALA A 115 2.61 2.68 -5.05
C ALA A 115 2.46 1.16 -5.22
N GLU A 116 1.32 0.67 -5.68
CA GLU A 116 1.17 -0.73 -6.08
C GLU A 116 2.15 -1.13 -7.16
N MET A 117 2.33 -0.28 -8.19
CA MET A 117 3.21 -0.57 -9.31
C MET A 117 4.68 -0.63 -8.90
N LEU A 118 5.11 0.19 -7.94
CA LEU A 118 6.45 0.08 -7.35
C LEU A 118 6.66 -1.29 -6.71
N VAL A 119 5.67 -1.78 -5.95
CA VAL A 119 5.73 -3.11 -5.32
C VAL A 119 5.69 -4.23 -6.35
N PHE A 120 4.83 -4.10 -7.36
CA PHE A 120 4.75 -5.04 -8.47
C PHE A 120 6.11 -5.19 -9.18
N ASP A 121 6.71 -4.07 -9.58
CA ASP A 121 8.01 -4.05 -10.25
C ASP A 121 9.12 -4.60 -9.36
N PHE A 122 9.04 -4.36 -8.05
CA PHE A 122 10.03 -4.88 -7.11
C PHE A 122 9.98 -6.39 -6.93
N ILE A 123 8.79 -7.00 -6.94
CA ILE A 123 8.65 -8.45 -6.75
C ILE A 123 8.78 -9.24 -8.04
N LYS A 124 8.39 -8.68 -9.20
CA LYS A 124 8.35 -9.43 -10.47
C LYS A 124 9.71 -10.04 -10.84
N ASP A 125 10.79 -9.31 -10.56
CA ASP A 125 12.16 -9.71 -10.91
C ASP A 125 12.71 -10.81 -9.96
N LYS A 126 11.99 -11.09 -8.86
CA LYS A 126 12.37 -12.08 -7.84
C LYS A 126 11.59 -13.39 -7.95
N LEU A 127 10.56 -13.44 -8.80
CA LEU A 127 9.65 -14.58 -8.91
C LEU A 127 10.10 -15.58 -9.97
N LYS A 128 9.73 -16.85 -9.77
CA LYS A 128 9.88 -17.88 -10.80
C LYS A 128 8.85 -17.69 -11.91
N LYS A 129 9.10 -18.28 -13.07
CA LYS A 129 8.26 -18.15 -14.27
C LYS A 129 6.78 -18.43 -14.01
N GLU A 130 6.45 -19.47 -13.25
CA GLU A 130 5.07 -19.85 -12.94
C GLU A 130 4.37 -18.81 -12.05
N GLU A 131 5.07 -18.29 -11.05
CA GLU A 131 4.54 -17.27 -10.12
C GLU A 131 4.41 -15.91 -10.79
N LEU A 132 5.33 -15.61 -11.71
CA LEU A 132 5.35 -14.41 -12.53
C LEU A 132 4.17 -14.39 -13.52
N LEU A 133 3.88 -15.53 -14.16
CA LEU A 133 2.69 -15.65 -15.03
C LEU A 133 1.40 -15.40 -14.25
N SER A 134 1.29 -15.99 -13.06
CA SER A 134 0.14 -15.75 -12.16
C SER A 134 0.06 -14.28 -11.74
N LEU A 135 1.20 -13.64 -11.45
CA LEU A 135 1.24 -12.21 -11.11
C LEU A 135 0.75 -11.33 -12.28
N TYR A 136 1.23 -11.58 -13.50
CA TYR A 136 0.79 -10.84 -14.69
C TYR A 136 -0.69 -11.06 -14.99
N ALA A 137 -1.19 -12.29 -14.89
CA ALA A 137 -2.59 -12.59 -15.13
C ALA A 137 -3.52 -11.81 -14.18
N ASN A 138 -3.24 -11.84 -12.87
CA ASN A 138 -4.02 -11.08 -11.90
C ASN A 138 -3.97 -9.56 -12.20
N LYS A 139 -2.79 -9.02 -12.57
CA LYS A 139 -2.68 -7.58 -12.84
C LYS A 139 -3.41 -7.15 -14.11
N ILE A 140 -3.51 -8.02 -15.11
CA ILE A 140 -4.31 -7.75 -16.33
C ILE A 140 -5.80 -7.82 -16.03
N GLU A 141 -6.24 -8.73 -15.16
CA GLU A 141 -7.64 -8.88 -14.75
C GLU A 141 -8.14 -7.74 -13.84
N ASP A 142 -7.23 -7.08 -13.11
CA ASP A 142 -7.54 -5.91 -12.26
C ASP A 142 -7.74 -4.59 -13.05
N ILE A 143 -7.43 -4.55 -14.35
CA ILE A 143 -7.59 -3.39 -15.26
C ILE A 143 -8.95 -3.45 -15.96
#